data_AF-A0A537XYK7-F1
#
_entry.id   AF-A0A537XYK7-F1
#
_cell.length_a   1.000
_cell.length_b   1.000
_cell.length_c   1.000
_cell.angle_alpha   90.00
_cell.angle_beta   90.00
_cell.angle_gamma   90.00
#
_symmetry.space_group_name_H-M   'P 1'
#
loop_
_entity.id
_entity.type
_entity.pdbx_description
1 polymer ?
#
loop_
_entity_poly.entity_id
_entity_poly.type
_entity_poly.pdbx_seq_one_letter_code
_entity_poly.pdbx_strand_id
1 'polypeptide(L)' 'DLEQASLGIAGPEDVALFCSVVLTPDDRDTVFVNLMGPFVVNPNTRRGCQFVLAGSGYPLRAPVKLPKVPP' A
#
# COMPACT_ATOMS: atom_id res chain seq x y z
N ASP A 1 18.32 -7.28 -4.22
CA ASP A 1 17.34 -7.66 -5.26
C ASP A 1 17.32 -6.68 -6.42
N LEU A 2 17.15 -7.20 -7.64
CA LEU A 2 17.15 -6.41 -8.89
C LEU A 2 16.10 -5.29 -8.88
N GLU A 3 14.96 -5.57 -8.27
CA GLU A 3 13.82 -4.66 -8.16
C GLU A 3 14.13 -3.47 -7.25
N GLN A 4 14.71 -3.73 -6.07
CA GLN A 4 15.18 -2.67 -5.15
C GLN A 4 16.24 -1.78 -5.80
N ALA A 5 17.20 -2.38 -6.51
CA ALA A 5 18.21 -1.65 -7.24
C ALA A 5 17.60 -0.80 -8.37
N SER A 6 16.58 -1.32 -9.07
CA SER A 6 15.87 -0.58 -10.11
C SER A 6 15.15 0.66 -9.56
N LEU A 7 14.69 0.62 -8.31
CA LEU A 7 14.04 1.76 -7.65
C LEU A 7 15.05 2.76 -7.04
N GLY A 8 16.34 2.40 -6.99
CA GLY A 8 17.39 3.21 -6.36
C GLY A 8 17.28 3.29 -4.84
N ILE A 9 16.75 2.24 -4.20
CA ILE A 9 16.55 2.17 -2.74
C ILE A 9 17.85 1.67 -2.09
N ALA A 10 18.52 2.55 -1.33
CA ALA A 10 19.69 2.21 -0.54
C ALA A 10 19.34 1.81 0.89
N GLY A 11 18.25 2.37 1.43
CA GLY A 11 17.71 2.04 2.75
C GLY A 11 16.21 2.29 2.87
N PRO A 12 15.57 1.87 3.98
CA PRO A 12 14.15 2.07 4.23
C PRO A 12 13.70 3.55 4.20
N GLU A 13 14.60 4.47 4.54
CA GLU A 13 14.38 5.92 4.50
C GLU A 13 14.10 6.46 3.09
N ASP A 14 14.54 5.75 2.05
CA ASP A 14 14.25 6.10 0.65
C ASP A 14 12.85 5.68 0.23
N VAL A 15 12.07 5.01 1.09
CA VAL A 15 10.82 4.36 0.69
C VAL A 15 9.62 5.09 1.25
N ALA A 16 8.74 5.51 0.34
CA ALA A 16 7.35 5.80 0.63
C ALA A 16 6.50 4.57 0.29
N LEU A 17 5.69 4.10 1.24
CA LEU A 17 4.84 2.93 1.12
C LEU A 17 3.37 3.35 1.08
N PHE A 18 2.62 2.84 0.11
CA PHE A 18 1.17 3.07 0.00
C PHE A 18 0.44 1.75 -0.21
N CYS A 19 -0.83 1.70 0.20
CA CYS A 19 -1.73 0.60 -0.13
C CYS A 19 -2.95 1.14 -0.87
N SER A 20 -3.50 0.39 -1.82
CA SER A 20 -4.76 0.78 -2.45
C SER A 20 -5.93 0.61 -1.49
N VAL A 21 -6.86 1.55 -1.55
CA VAL A 21 -8.11 1.54 -0.78
C VAL A 21 -9.26 1.26 -1.74
N VAL A 22 -10.10 0.30 -1.38
CA VAL A 22 -11.34 -0.05 -2.08
C VAL A 22 -12.51 0.50 -1.26
N LEU A 23 -13.26 1.40 -1.86
CA LEU A 23 -14.48 1.96 -1.30
C LEU A 23 -15.66 1.05 -1.64
N THR A 24 -16.56 0.84 -0.68
CA THR A 24 -17.79 0.08 -0.89
C THR A 24 -18.96 1.06 -0.93
N PRO A 25 -19.75 1.14 -2.02
CA PRO A 25 -20.81 2.15 -2.14
C PRO A 25 -21.84 2.11 -1.00
N ASP A 26 -22.13 0.91 -0.50
CA ASP A 26 -23.18 0.66 0.49
C ASP A 26 -22.70 0.70 1.95
N ASP A 27 -21.38 0.76 2.19
CA ASP A 27 -20.78 0.86 3.52
C ASP A 27 -19.81 2.04 3.56
N ARG A 28 -20.24 3.14 4.18
CA ARG A 28 -19.45 4.35 4.33
C ARG A 28 -18.52 4.33 5.55
N ASP A 29 -18.72 3.38 6.45
CA ASP A 29 -17.97 3.28 7.69
C ASP A 29 -16.76 2.33 7.55
N THR A 30 -16.77 1.45 6.54
CA THR A 30 -15.69 0.50 6.27
C THR A 30 -15.09 0.69 4.88
N VAL A 31 -13.76 0.74 4.83
CA VAL A 31 -13.00 0.61 3.58
C VAL A 31 -12.16 -0.66 3.60
N PHE A 32 -11.78 -1.18 2.44
CA PHE A 32 -10.86 -2.30 2.36
C PHE A 32 -9.51 -1.87 1.84
N VAL A 33 -8.43 -2.30 2.47
CA VAL A 33 -7.05 -2.00 2.06
C VAL A 33 -6.41 -3.25 1.48
N ASN A 34 -5.73 -3.11 0.34
CA ASN A 34 -4.92 -4.19 -0.23
C ASN A 34 -3.53 -4.21 0.43
N LEU A 35 -3.31 -5.12 1.37
CA LEU A 35 -2.02 -5.31 2.03
C LEU A 35 -1.09 -6.27 1.28
N MET A 36 -1.62 -7.06 0.35
CA MET A 36 -0.83 -7.98 -0.48
C MET A 36 -0.13 -7.26 -1.64
N GLY A 37 -0.69 -6.13 -2.08
CA GLY A 37 -0.22 -5.36 -3.23
C GLY A 37 0.21 -3.94 -2.89
N PRO A 38 1.19 -3.70 -2.00
CA PRO A 38 1.62 -2.36 -1.68
C PRO A 38 2.35 -1.70 -2.87
N PHE A 39 2.21 -0.38 -2.96
CA PHE A 39 3.06 0.45 -3.81
C PHE A 39 4.31 0.84 -3.03
N VAL A 40 5.47 0.54 -3.61
CA VAL A 40 6.78 0.93 -3.11
C VAL A 40 7.31 2.01 -4.03
N VAL A 41 7.53 3.20 -3.49
CA VAL A 41 7.98 4.37 -4.25
C VAL A 41 9.24 4.92 -3.61
N ASN A 42 10.26 5.20 -4.41
CA ASN A 42 11.36 6.06 -4.02
C ASN A 42 11.09 7.49 -4.52
N PRO A 43 10.78 8.44 -3.62
CA PRO A 43 10.42 9.81 -4.02
C PRO A 43 11.63 10.58 -4.58
N ASN A 44 12.86 10.23 -4.19
CA ASN A 44 14.07 10.87 -4.68
C ASN A 44 14.31 10.53 -6.16
N THR A 45 14.07 9.28 -6.55
CA THR A 45 14.22 8.81 -7.95
C THR A 45 12.94 8.93 -8.77
N ARG A 46 11.80 9.18 -8.13
CA ARG A 46 10.44 9.15 -8.69
C ARG A 46 10.09 7.83 -9.37
N ARG A 47 10.73 6.75 -8.92
CA ARG A 47 10.46 5.40 -9.40
C ARG A 47 9.61 4.67 -8.38
N GLY A 48 8.65 3.89 -8.86
CA GLY A 48 7.85 3.05 -8.01
C GLY A 48 7.26 1.88 -8.78
N CYS A 49 6.82 0.87 -8.04
CA CYS A 49 6.08 -0.25 -8.55
C CYS A 49 5.09 -0.76 -7.49
N GLN A 50 4.16 -1.61 -7.93
CA GLN A 50 3.33 -2.39 -7.04
C GLN A 50 3.96 -3.77 -6.86
N PHE A 51 4.29 -4.12 -5.62
CA PHE A 51 4.82 -5.44 -5.30
C PHE A 51 3.69 -6.39 -4.94
N VAL A 52 3.78 -7.64 -5.39
CA VAL A 52 2.87 -8.70 -4.95
C VAL A 52 3.56 -9.55 -3.89
N LEU A 53 3.13 -9.41 -2.64
CA LEU A 53 3.65 -10.14 -1.49
C LEU A 53 3.02 -11.54 -1.40
N ALA A 54 3.15 -12.35 -2.46
CA ALA A 54 2.61 -13.70 -2.52
C ALA A 54 3.16 -14.57 -1.37
N GLY A 55 2.29 -15.30 -0.68
CA GLY A 55 2.68 -16.17 0.44
C GLY A 55 2.98 -15.45 1.77
N SER A 56 2.91 -14.12 1.82
CA SER A 56 3.18 -13.34 3.06
C SER A 56 2.11 -13.48 4.15
N GLY A 57 0.92 -13.98 3.82
CA GLY A 57 -0.24 -14.01 4.71
C GLY A 57 -1.00 -12.69 4.79
N TYR A 58 -0.52 -11.60 4.18
CA TYR A 58 -1.26 -10.35 4.10
C TYR A 58 -2.49 -10.48 3.20
N PRO A 59 -3.67 -10.00 3.63
CA PRO A 59 -4.89 -10.13 2.87
C PRO A 59 -4.95 -9.17 1.69
N LEU A 60 -5.60 -9.61 0.60
CA LEU A 60 -5.98 -8.74 -0.53
C LEU A 60 -7.03 -7.69 -0.14
N ARG A 61 -7.86 -7.98 0.88
CA ARG A 61 -8.91 -7.10 1.39
C ARG A 61 -8.90 -7.09 2.91
N ALA A 62 -8.12 -6.19 3.52
CA ALA A 62 -8.16 -5.93 4.96
C ALA A 62 -9.25 -4.90 5.29
N PRO A 63 -10.23 -5.18 6.16
CA PRO A 63 -11.22 -4.20 6.55
C PRO A 63 -10.61 -3.14 7.47
N VAL A 64 -10.89 -1.86 7.21
CA VAL A 64 -10.52 -0.72 8.04
C VAL A 64 -11.77 0.10 8.33
N LYS A 65 -12.07 0.28 9.62
CA LYS A 65 -13.17 1.15 10.06
C LYS A 65 -12.68 2.60 10.05
N LEU A 66 -13.41 3.46 9.35
CA LEU A 66 -13.13 4.88 9.33
C LEU A 66 -13.59 5.51 10.66
N PRO A 67 -12.85 6.50 11.19
CA PRO A 67 -13.31 7.27 12.32
C PRO A 67 -14.56 8.06 11.92
N LYS A 68 -15.57 8.07 12.81
CA LYS A 68 -16.72 8.96 12.64
C LYS A 68 -16.22 10.39 12.79
N VAL A 69 -16.29 11.17 11.71
CA VAL A 69 -16.03 12.62 11.79
C VAL A 69 -17.27 13.24 12.45
N PRO A 70 -17.14 13.90 13.61
CA PRO A 70 -18.26 14.63 14.21
C PRO A 70 -18.74 15.71 13.24
N PRO A 71 -20.04 16.04 13.24
CA PRO A 71 -20.60 17.11 12.41
C PRO A 71 -20.00 18.49 12.76
#